data_AF-A0A3C0V4E9-F1
#
_entry.id   AF-A0A3C0V4E9-F1
#
_cell.length_a   1.000
_cell.length_b   1.000
_cell.length_c   1.000
_cell.angle_alpha   90.00
_cell.angle_beta   90.00
_cell.angle_gamma   90.00
#
_symmetry.space_group_name_H-M   'P 1'
#
loop_
_entity.id
_entity.type
_entity.pdbx_description
1 polymer ?
#
loop_
_entity_poly.entity_id
_entity_poly.type
_entity_poly.pdbx_seq_one_letter_code
_entity_poly.pdbx_strand_id
1 'polypeptide(L)'
;MFRYVLFLIIAGIAGSIIAIRKGRSPIWWFILCALFPLLIVVIAVLPPLVSKGYTKKCPYCAEIIKEDAIVCKHCGREQPIEMIKGPSS
;
A
#
# COMPACT_ATOMS: atom_id res chain seq x y z
N MET A 1 2.86 24.53 27.86
CA MET A 1 3.56 23.33 27.33
C MET A 1 2.64 22.12 27.16
N PHE A 2 1.90 21.67 28.17
CA PHE A 2 1.00 20.50 28.08
C PHE A 2 -0.02 20.53 26.93
N ARG A 3 -0.61 21.70 26.65
CA ARG A 3 -1.58 21.88 25.55
C ARG A 3 -0.97 21.52 24.18
N TYR A 4 0.29 21.90 23.95
CA TYR A 4 0.98 21.66 22.67
C TYR A 4 1.30 20.18 22.47
N VAL A 5 1.70 19.49 23.54
CA VAL A 5 1.96 18.05 23.53
C VAL A 5 0.68 17.25 23.22
N LEU A 6 -0.47 17.64 23.80
CA LEU A 6 -1.76 17.04 23.48
C LEU A 6 -2.13 17.21 22.00
N PHE A 7 -1.92 18.40 21.42
CA PHE A 7 -2.16 18.63 20.00
C PHE A 7 -1.26 17.77 19.09
N LEU A 8 0.03 17.63 19.44
CA LEU A 8 0.96 16.77 18.68
C LEU A 8 0.58 15.28 18.73
N ILE A 9 0.15 14.79 19.89
CA ILE A 9 -0.29 13.39 20.04
C ILE A 9 -1.54 13.13 19.20
N ILE A 10 -2.54 14.02 19.23
CA ILE A 10 -3.77 13.88 18.43
C ILE A 10 -3.45 13.92 16.93
N ALA A 11 -2.58 14.84 16.50
CA ALA A 11 -2.13 14.93 15.12
C ALA A 11 -1.40 13.64 14.69
N GLY A 12 -0.48 13.13 15.52
CA GLY A 12 0.20 11.86 15.25
C GLY A 12 -0.77 10.69 15.07
N ILE A 13 -1.76 10.54 15.96
CA ILE A 13 -2.78 9.49 15.87
C ILE A 13 -3.59 9.61 14.58
N ALA A 14 -4.03 10.83 14.23
CA ALA A 14 -4.75 11.06 12.97
C ALA A 14 -3.91 10.67 11.74
N GLY A 15 -2.64 11.07 11.71
CA GLY A 15 -1.69 10.69 10.66
C GLY A 15 -1.51 9.18 10.53
N SER A 16 -1.37 8.47 11.66
CA SER A 16 -1.26 7.00 11.69
C SER A 16 -2.49 6.31 11.13
N ILE A 17 -3.69 6.74 11.50
CA ILE A 17 -4.94 6.14 11.03
C ILE A 17 -5.04 6.30 9.50
N ILE A 18 -4.67 7.47 8.97
CA ILE A 18 -4.66 7.72 7.53
C ILE A 18 -3.62 6.83 6.83
N ALA A 19 -2.43 6.64 7.43
CA ALA A 19 -1.37 5.79 6.88
C ALA A 19 -1.78 4.32 6.75
N ILE A 20 -2.48 3.77 7.76
CA ILE A 20 -2.98 2.39 7.75
C ILE A 20 -3.94 2.19 6.58
N ARG A 21 -4.89 3.13 6.39
CA ARG A 21 -5.85 3.08 5.27
C ARG A 21 -5.16 3.18 3.91
N LYS A 22 -4.02 3.87 3.87
CA LYS A 22 -3.19 4.06 2.67
C LYS A 22 -2.27 2.88 2.35
N GLY A 23 -2.21 1.84 3.20
CA GLY A 23 -1.23 0.76 3.05
C GLY A 23 0.23 1.21 3.22
N ARG A 24 0.47 2.34 3.90
CA ARG A 24 1.81 2.86 4.23
C ARG A 24 2.22 2.41 5.64
N SER A 25 3.51 2.43 5.94
CA SER A 25 4.06 2.06 7.25
C SER A 25 3.58 3.02 8.35
N PRO A 26 2.72 2.57 9.30
CA PRO A 26 2.10 3.47 10.27
C PRO A 26 3.08 3.99 11.33
N ILE A 27 4.07 3.18 11.73
CA ILE A 27 5.11 3.58 12.70
C ILE A 27 5.92 4.78 12.17
N TRP A 28 6.34 4.71 10.92
CA TRP A 28 7.16 5.76 10.31
C TRP A 28 6.38 7.07 10.16
N TRP A 29 5.11 6.98 9.76
CA TRP A 29 4.25 8.16 9.60
C TRP A 29 3.81 8.78 10.93
N PHE A 30 3.66 7.98 12.00
CA PHE A 30 3.42 8.49 13.35
C PHE A 30 4.55 9.41 13.82
N ILE A 31 5.80 8.93 13.70
CA ILE A 31 7.00 9.66 14.11
C ILE A 31 7.16 10.94 13.29
N LEU A 32 6.96 10.86 11.97
CA LEU A 32 7.04 12.01 11.07
C LEU A 32 5.98 13.07 11.40
N CYS A 33 4.72 12.68 11.60
CA CYS A 33 3.63 13.61 11.93
C CYS A 33 3.77 14.22 13.34
N ALA A 34 4.36 13.49 14.28
CA ALA A 34 4.61 13.99 15.63
C ALA A 34 5.71 15.08 15.65
N LEU A 35 6.70 14.99 14.76
CA LEU A 35 7.77 15.98 14.63
C LEU A 35 7.36 17.16 13.74
N PHE A 36 6.61 16.89 12.66
CA PHE A 36 6.13 17.90 11.72
C PHE A 36 4.64 17.63 11.39
N PRO A 37 3.69 18.28 12.09
CA PRO A 37 2.25 18.03 11.91
C PRO A 37 1.75 18.37 10.49
N LEU A 38 2.51 19.15 9.73
CA LEU A 38 2.21 19.53 8.34
C LEU A 38 2.20 18.31 7.39
N LEU A 39 2.90 17.23 7.74
CA LEU A 39 2.95 15.99 6.96
C LEU A 39 1.61 15.24 6.87
N ILE A 40 0.65 15.55 7.75
CA ILE A 40 -0.73 15.03 7.67
C ILE A 40 -1.38 15.42 6.33
N VAL A 41 -1.13 16.64 5.83
CA VAL A 41 -1.71 17.10 4.56
C VAL A 41 -1.12 16.30 3.39
N VAL A 42 0.18 16.00 3.45
CA VAL A 42 0.89 15.21 2.43
C VAL A 42 0.29 13.81 2.31
N ILE A 43 0.08 13.12 3.43
CA ILE A 43 -0.49 11.76 3.41
C ILE A 43 -1.98 11.74 3.03
N ALA A 44 -2.71 12.82 3.33
CA ALA A 44 -4.10 12.96 2.90
C ALA A 44 -4.21 13.03 1.36
N VAL A 45 -3.34 13.81 0.72
CA VAL A 45 -3.33 14.02 -0.75
C VAL A 45 -2.72 12.84 -1.52
N LEU A 46 -1.75 12.14 -0.94
CA LEU A 46 -1.14 10.96 -1.60
C LEU A 46 -2.20 9.92 -1.97
N PRO A 47 -2.04 9.08 -3.01
CA PRO A 47 -2.91 7.92 -3.22
C PRO A 47 -2.54 6.75 -2.27
N PRO A 48 -3.47 5.82 -1.99
CA PRO A 48 -3.13 4.55 -1.32
C PRO A 48 -2.04 3.82 -2.12
N LEU A 49 -1.10 3.21 -1.39
CA LEU A 49 -0.20 2.21 -1.95
C LEU A 49 -1.03 0.96 -2.28
N VAL A 50 -1.73 1.03 -3.41
CA VAL A 50 -2.28 -0.15 -4.06
C VAL A 50 -1.08 -0.97 -4.46
N SER A 51 -0.85 -2.08 -3.75
CA SER A 51 -0.13 -3.19 -4.33
C SER A 51 -0.90 -3.54 -5.60
N LYS A 52 -0.36 -3.13 -6.74
CA LYS A 52 -0.89 -3.48 -8.06
C LYS A 52 -0.75 -4.99 -8.18
N GLY A 53 -1.66 -5.72 -7.56
CA GLY A 53 -1.85 -7.13 -7.85
C GLY A 53 -2.70 -7.16 -9.09
N TYR A 54 -2.09 -7.01 -10.26
CA TYR A 54 -2.82 -7.33 -11.47
C TYR A 54 -3.19 -8.83 -11.36
N THR A 55 -4.40 -9.14 -11.80
CA THR A 55 -4.89 -10.51 -11.84
C THR A 55 -4.97 -10.93 -13.29
N LYS A 56 -4.48 -12.13 -13.61
CA LYS A 56 -4.54 -12.71 -14.95
C LYS A 56 -5.41 -13.95 -14.93
N LYS A 57 -6.07 -14.24 -16.05
CA LYS A 57 -6.79 -15.52 -16.22
C LYS A 57 -5.79 -16.58 -16.66
N CYS A 58 -5.82 -17.73 -16.00
CA CYS A 58 -5.04 -18.89 -16.40
C CYS A 58 -5.54 -19.39 -17.78
N PRO A 59 -4.66 -19.55 -18.80
CA PRO A 59 -5.06 -20.00 -20.12
C PRO A 59 -5.51 -21.47 -20.17
N TYR A 60 -5.25 -22.23 -19.09
CA TYR A 60 -5.50 -23.66 -19.05
C TYR A 60 -6.78 -24.05 -18.32
N CYS A 61 -7.14 -23.32 -17.27
CA CYS A 61 -8.34 -23.61 -16.47
C CYS A 61 -9.30 -22.42 -16.36
N ALA A 62 -9.01 -21.31 -17.04
CA ALA A 62 -9.79 -20.06 -17.04
C ALA A 62 -9.97 -19.38 -15.67
N GLU A 63 -9.30 -19.88 -14.64
CA GLU A 63 -9.38 -19.36 -13.27
C GLU A 63 -8.58 -18.05 -13.10
N ILE A 64 -9.06 -17.17 -12.23
CA ILE A 64 -8.41 -15.88 -11.96
C ILE A 64 -7.29 -16.09 -10.93
N ILE A 65 -6.05 -15.81 -11.33
CA ILE A 65 -4.85 -15.93 -10.50
C ILE A 65 -4.08 -14.61 -10.45
N LYS A 66 -3.17 -14.46 -9.49
CA LYS A 66 -2.27 -13.29 -9.44
C LYS A 66 -1.38 -13.27 -10.69
N GLU A 67 -1.09 -12.09 -11.22
CA GLU A 67 -0.18 -11.93 -12.37
C GLU A 67 1.19 -12.59 -12.12
N ASP A 68 1.68 -12.45 -10.88
CA ASP A 68 2.98 -12.94 -10.42
C ASP A 68 2.95 -14.45 -10.13
N ALA A 69 1.80 -15.11 -10.26
CA ALA A 69 1.71 -16.53 -10.04
C ALA A 69 2.43 -17.28 -11.17
N ILE A 70 3.58 -17.86 -10.85
CA ILE A 70 4.36 -18.76 -11.73
C ILE A 70 3.64 -20.10 -11.90
N VAL A 71 2.91 -20.55 -10.87
CA VAL A 71 2.14 -21.79 -10.90
C VAL A 71 0.69 -21.51 -10.51
N CYS A 72 -0.25 -21.95 -11.33
CA CYS A 72 -1.66 -21.86 -11.00
C CYS A 72 -1.99 -22.84 -9.86
N LYS A 73 -2.56 -22.33 -8.75
CA LYS A 73 -2.93 -23.16 -7.60
C LYS A 73 -4.09 -24.13 -7.85
N HIS A 74 -4.88 -23.88 -8.91
CA HIS A 74 -6.06 -24.68 -9.23
C HIS A 74 -5.72 -25.84 -10.17
N CYS A 75 -4.99 -25.58 -11.24
CA CYS A 75 -4.64 -26.61 -12.23
C CYS A 75 -3.22 -27.15 -12.09
N GLY A 76 -2.40 -26.57 -11.21
CA GLY A 76 -1.00 -26.97 -11.01
C GLY A 76 -0.08 -26.68 -12.20
N ARG A 77 -0.57 -26.00 -13.25
CA ARG A 77 0.22 -25.71 -14.45
C ARG A 77 1.03 -24.42 -14.29
N GLU A 78 2.27 -24.48 -14.75
CA GLU A 78 3.15 -23.33 -14.87
C GLU A 78 2.55 -22.31 -15.85
N GLN A 79 2.48 -21.07 -15.41
CA GLN A 79 2.05 -19.94 -16.22
C GLN A 79 3.26 -19.38 -16.95
N PRO A 80 3.11 -18.95 -18.21
CA PRO A 80 4.17 -18.21 -18.88
C PRO A 80 4.49 -16.96 -18.06
N ILE A 81 5.78 -16.77 -17.77
CA ILE A 81 6.30 -15.56 -17.15
C ILE A 81 6.28 -14.50 -18.25
N GLU A 82 5.12 -13.86 -18.46
CA GLU A 82 5.08 -12.66 -19.27
C GLU A 82 5.81 -11.56 -18.49
N MET A 83 6.98 -11.18 -19.00
CA MET A 83 7.71 -9.99 -18.53
C MET A 83 6.91 -8.76 -18.96
N ILE A 84 5.91 -8.38 -18.17
CA ILE A 84 5.17 -7.12 -18.38
C ILE A 84 6.16 -6.00 -18.05
N LYS A 85 6.60 -5.27 -19.08
CA LYS A 85 7.39 -4.05 -18.94
C LYS A 85 6.56 -3.06 -18.10
N GLY A 86 6.88 -2.94 -16.81
CA GLY A 86 6.28 -1.92 -15.96
C GLY A 86 6.50 -0.54 -16.57
N PRO A 87 5.57 0.42 -16.39
CA PRO A 87 5.81 1.77 -16.88
C PRO A 87 7.02 2.32 -16.14
N SER A 88 8.06 2.64 -16.92
CA SER A 88 9.21 3.44 -16.51
C SER A 88 8.70 4.81 -16.05
N SER A 89 8.61 4.99 -14.73
CA SER A 89 8.62 6.32 -14.10
C SER A 89 10.04 6.69 -13.73
#